data_AF-A0A954D4J2-F1
#
_entry.id   AF-A0A954D4J2-F1
#
_cell.length_a   1.000
_cell.length_b   1.000
_cell.length_c   1.000
_cell.angle_alpha   90.00
_cell.angle_beta   90.00
_cell.angle_gamma   90.00
#
_symmetry.space_group_name_H-M   'P 1'
#
loop_
_entity.id
_entity.type
_entity.pdbx_description
1 polymer ?
#
loop_
_entity_poly.entity_id
_entity_poly.type
_entity_poly.pdbx_seq_one_letter_code
_entity_poly.pdbx_strand_id
1 'polypeptide(L)' 'MISRISLSITLLGALATTAGLEAQLFQRQLGGNLDDRPNCVERTIDGGSIICGDQSLVVYT' A
#
# COMPACT_ATOMS: atom_id res chain seq x y z
N MET A 1 28.10 35.33 14.93
CA MET A 1 26.77 35.53 14.28
C MET A 1 26.46 34.52 13.16
N ILE A 2 27.46 33.82 12.58
CA ILE A 2 27.26 32.87 11.46
C ILE A 2 26.85 31.45 11.93
N SER A 3 27.29 31.02 13.12
CA SER A 3 27.00 29.68 13.67
C SER A 3 25.51 29.44 13.96
N ARG A 4 24.74 30.47 14.35
CA ARG A 4 23.30 30.31 14.62
C ARG A 4 22.48 30.17 13.35
N ILE A 5 22.86 30.87 12.28
CA ILE A 5 22.18 30.79 10.97
C ILE A 5 22.42 29.43 10.32
N SER A 6 23.66 28.93 10.38
CA SER A 6 24.00 27.58 9.89
C SER A 6 23.22 26.48 10.62
N LEU A 7 23.10 26.58 11.95
CA LEU A 7 22.35 25.61 12.76
C LEU A 7 20.83 25.64 12.48
N SER A 8 20.27 26.81 12.17
CA SER A 8 18.86 26.96 11.81
C SER A 8 18.53 26.37 10.44
N ILE A 9 19.43 26.51 9.47
CA ILE A 9 19.26 25.98 8.11
C ILE A 9 19.35 24.44 8.14
N THR A 10 20.30 23.88 8.87
CA THR A 10 20.42 22.41 9.02
C THR A 10 19.22 21.81 9.75
N LEU A 11 18.67 22.50 10.75
CA LEU A 11 17.47 22.06 11.47
C LEU A 11 16.21 22.07 10.59
N LEU A 12 16.05 23.07 9.72
CA LEU A 12 14.91 23.14 8.78
C LEU A 12 15.00 22.05 7.71
N GLY A 13 16.20 21.74 7.22
CA GLY A 13 16.43 20.63 6.28
C GLY A 13 16.13 19.27 6.89
N ALA A 14 16.48 19.05 8.16
CA ALA A 14 16.19 17.81 8.89
C ALA A 14 14.69 17.62 9.21
N LEU A 15 13.93 18.71 9.35
CA LEU A 15 12.48 18.65 9.57
C LEU A 15 11.73 18.35 8.26
N ALA A 16 12.26 18.75 7.11
CA ALA A 16 11.64 18.49 5.81
C ALA A 16 11.73 16.99 5.41
N THR A 17 12.74 16.26 5.88
CA THR A 17 12.92 14.83 5.57
C THR A 17 11.99 13.91 6.36
N THR A 18 11.41 14.38 7.47
CA THR A 18 10.42 13.60 8.25
C THR A 18 9.00 13.70 7.70
N ALA A 19 8.73 14.65 6.78
CA ALA A 19 7.42 14.82 6.14
C ALA A 19 6.99 13.63 5.25
N GLY A 20 7.91 12.69 4.98
CA GLY A 20 7.63 11.43 4.29
C GLY A 20 7.75 10.18 5.18
N LEU A 21 8.02 10.34 6.47
CA LEU A 21 8.05 9.24 7.44
C LEU A 21 6.67 9.07 8.09
N GLU A 22 5.61 9.06 7.27
CA GLU A 22 4.36 8.48 7.71
C GLU A 22 4.66 7.00 7.98
N ALA A 23 4.75 6.62 9.26
CA ALA A 23 4.87 5.22 9.64
C ALA A 23 3.61 4.52 9.11
N GLN A 24 3.75 3.77 8.03
CA GLN A 24 2.64 3.10 7.38
C GLN A 24 1.99 2.13 8.38
N LEU A 25 0.89 2.58 8.99
CA LEU A 25 0.23 1.85 10.09
C LEU A 25 -0.43 0.57 9.60
N PHE A 26 -0.85 0.54 8.34
CA PHE A 26 -1.44 -0.62 7.70
C PHE A 26 -1.29 -0.57 6.18
N GLN A 27 -0.81 -1.66 5.60
CA GLN A 27 -0.93 -1.95 4.17
C GLN A 27 -1.28 -3.42 4.04
N ARG A 28 -2.40 -3.72 3.39
CA ARG A 28 -2.76 -5.09 2.99
C ARG A 28 -2.81 -5.14 1.48
N GLN A 29 -1.91 -5.93 0.90
CA GLN A 29 -2.02 -6.31 -0.49
C GLN A 29 -3.24 -7.23 -0.64
N LEU A 30 -4.17 -6.86 -1.51
CA LEU A 30 -5.24 -7.74 -1.97
C LEU A 30 -4.83 -8.23 -3.36
N GLY A 31 -4.71 -9.56 -3.52
CA GLY A 31 -4.19 -10.16 -4.76
C GLY A 31 -2.66 -10.27 -4.79
N GLY A 32 -2.13 -10.76 -5.92
CA GLY A 32 -0.70 -10.91 -6.19
C GLY A 32 -0.19 -9.94 -7.27
N ASN A 33 1.00 -10.21 -7.83
CA ASN A 33 1.57 -9.41 -8.93
C ASN A 33 1.05 -9.81 -10.32
N LEU A 34 0.14 -10.78 -10.39
CA LEU A 34 -0.41 -11.33 -11.62
C LEU A 34 -1.88 -10.97 -11.74
N ASP A 35 -2.42 -11.06 -12.96
CA ASP A 35 -3.84 -10.84 -13.21
C ASP A 35 -4.69 -11.83 -12.40
N ASP A 36 -5.66 -11.31 -11.66
CA ASP A 36 -6.68 -12.12 -11.01
C ASP A 36 -7.61 -12.71 -12.08
N ARG A 37 -7.65 -14.05 -12.15
CA ARG A 37 -8.55 -14.77 -13.04
C ARG A 37 -9.69 -15.36 -12.22
N PRO A 38 -10.91 -14.82 -12.34
CA PRO A 38 -12.04 -15.39 -11.61
C PRO A 38 -12.35 -16.79 -12.15
N ASN A 39 -12.48 -17.75 -11.25
CA ASN A 39 -12.81 -19.13 -11.58
C ASN A 39 -14.33 -19.33 -11.76
N CYS A 40 -15.14 -18.41 -11.24
CA CYS A 40 -16.59 -18.46 -11.36
C CYS A 40 -17.18 -17.06 -11.48
N VAL A 41 -18.15 -16.92 -12.37
CA VAL A 41 -19.00 -15.73 -12.50
C VAL A 41 -20.45 -16.20 -12.53
N GLU A 42 -21.22 -15.80 -11.52
CA GLU A 42 -22.65 -16.11 -11.40
C GLU A 42 -23.49 -14.85 -11.46
N ARG A 43 -24.67 -14.91 -12.08
CA ARG A 43 -25.56 -13.75 -12.26
C ARG A 43 -26.60 -13.70 -11.15
N THR A 44 -26.79 -12.55 -10.52
CA THR A 44 -27.82 -12.36 -9.50
C THR A 44 -29.16 -12.02 -10.14
N ILE A 45 -30.26 -12.30 -9.43
CA ILE A 45 -31.63 -12.11 -9.94
C ILE A 45 -31.99 -10.63 -10.19
N ASP A 46 -31.28 -9.72 -9.53
CA ASP A 46 -31.40 -8.27 -9.67
C ASP A 46 -30.52 -7.70 -10.79
N GLY A 47 -29.83 -8.56 -11.55
CA GLY A 47 -29.02 -8.17 -12.71
C GLY A 47 -27.54 -7.87 -12.41
N GLY A 48 -27.12 -8.00 -11.14
CA GLY A 48 -25.71 -7.99 -10.73
C GLY A 48 -24.96 -9.28 -11.05
N SER A 49 -23.72 -9.37 -10.56
CA SER A 49 -22.83 -10.53 -10.74
C SER A 49 -22.00 -10.81 -9.48
N ILE A 50 -21.84 -12.08 -9.15
CA ILE A 50 -20.91 -12.60 -8.12
C ILE A 50 -19.66 -13.10 -8.86
N ILE A 51 -18.49 -12.65 -8.42
CA ILE A 51 -17.19 -13.02 -9.00
C ILE A 51 -16.34 -13.64 -7.89
N CYS A 52 -15.84 -14.87 -8.10
CA CYS A 52 -14.99 -15.58 -7.13
C CYS A 52 -13.67 -16.03 -7.78
N GLY A 53 -12.54 -15.75 -7.13
CA GLY A 53 -11.22 -16.30 -7.46
C GLY A 53 -10.78 -17.37 -6.46
N ASP A 54 -9.76 -18.16 -6.78
CA ASP A 54 -9.07 -18.99 -5.80
C ASP A 54 -7.86 -18.25 -5.21
N GLN A 55 -7.57 -18.50 -3.93
CA GLN A 55 -6.28 -18.16 -3.36
C GLN A 55 -5.40 -19.40 -3.43
N SER A 56 -4.47 -19.44 -4.38
CA SER A 56 -3.39 -20.43 -4.35
C SER A 56 -2.47 -20.11 -3.18
N LEU A 57 -2.75 -20.75 -2.03
CA LEU A 57 -1.87 -20.74 -0.88
C LEU A 57 -0.60 -21.50 -1.27
N VAL A 58 0.47 -20.78 -1.62
CA VAL A 58 1.79 -21.38 -1.79
C VAL A 58 2.28 -21.75 -0.39
N VAL A 59 2.07 -23.01 0.00
CA VAL A 59 2.70 -23.61 1.17
C VAL A 59 4.11 -24.00 0.75
N TYR A 60 5.11 -23.25 1.21
CA TYR A 60 6.50 -23.67 1.10
C TYR A 60 6.70 -24.88 2.02
N THR A 61 6.67 -26.09 1.44
CA THR A 61 7.09 -27.34 2.09
C THR A 61 8.54 -27.65 1.77
#